data_AF-A0AAE8G4C9-F1
#
_entry.id   AF-A0AAE8G4C9-F1
#
_cell.length_a   1.000
_cell.length_b   1.000
_cell.length_c   1.000
_cell.angle_alpha   90.00
_cell.angle_beta   90.00
_cell.angle_gamma   90.00
#
_symmetry.space_group_name_H-M   'P 1'
#
loop_
_entity.id
_entity.type
_entity.pdbx_description
1 polymer ?
#
loop_
_entity_poly.entity_id
_entity_poly.type
_entity_poly.pdbx_seq_one_letter_code
_entity_poly.pdbx_strand_id
1 'polypeptide(L)' 'MEYKVELNSLDNFKAWSGARNTLATVRERGDMDRLTSLGEDIFSGSIPTETEINDWLWFDSDNIYRFLGYHDLVEDDV' A
#
# COMPACT_ATOMS: atom_id res chain seq x y z
N MET A 1 0.17 -23.33 -4.13
CA MET A 1 0.35 -22.41 -5.27
C MET A 1 0.55 -21.04 -4.67
N GLU A 2 1.76 -20.51 -4.77
CA GLU A 2 2.04 -19.11 -4.37
C GLU A 2 1.53 -18.21 -5.49
N TYR A 3 0.47 -17.46 -5.21
CA TYR A 3 -0.03 -16.42 -6.11
C TYR A 3 0.86 -15.21 -5.93
N LYS A 4 1.69 -14.96 -6.95
CA LYS A 4 2.59 -13.82 -7.04
C LYS A 4 1.81 -12.63 -7.60
N VAL A 5 1.82 -11.52 -6.89
CA VAL A 5 1.13 -10.30 -7.33
C VAL A 5 2.14 -9.38 -8.00
N GLU A 6 1.90 -9.02 -9.26
CA GLU A 6 2.64 -7.94 -9.89
C GLU A 6 2.19 -6.62 -9.27
N LEU A 7 3.13 -5.82 -8.77
CA LEU A 7 2.82 -4.56 -8.08
C LEU A 7 2.11 -3.55 -9.01
N ASN A 8 2.32 -3.64 -10.33
CA ASN A 8 1.56 -2.92 -11.34
C ASN A 8 0.04 -3.21 -11.31
N SER A 9 -0.39 -4.27 -10.63
CA SER A 9 -1.79 -4.62 -10.41
C SER A 9 -2.33 -4.17 -9.05
N LEU A 10 -1.62 -3.34 -8.28
CA LEU A 10 -2.12 -2.79 -7.01
C LEU A 10 -3.45 -2.06 -7.16
N ASP A 11 -3.69 -1.43 -8.31
CA ASP A 11 -5.01 -0.86 -8.64
C ASP A 11 -6.10 -1.96 -8.63
N ASN A 12 -5.85 -3.14 -9.19
CA ASN A 12 -6.82 -4.25 -9.17
C ASN A 12 -6.77 -5.10 -7.89
N PHE A 13 -5.83 -4.83 -6.97
CA PHE A 13 -5.67 -5.59 -5.75
C PHE A 13 -6.88 -5.41 -4.82
N LYS A 14 -7.39 -6.53 -4.29
CA LYS A 14 -8.52 -6.54 -3.35
C LYS A 14 -8.00 -6.62 -1.92
N ALA A 15 -7.57 -5.48 -1.38
CA ALA A 15 -7.21 -5.37 0.02
C ALA A 15 -8.40 -5.67 0.96
N TRP A 16 -8.10 -6.24 2.12
CA TRP A 16 -9.06 -6.57 3.18
C TRP A 16 -8.71 -5.89 4.51
N SER A 17 -9.67 -5.90 5.44
CA SER A 17 -9.51 -5.30 6.76
C SER A 17 -9.02 -3.84 6.70
N GLY A 18 -7.98 -3.45 7.46
CA GLY A 18 -7.49 -2.08 7.49
C GLY A 18 -6.80 -1.62 6.21
N ALA A 19 -6.11 -2.53 5.49
CA ALA A 19 -5.47 -2.23 4.21
C ALA A 19 -6.46 -1.73 3.15
N ARG A 20 -7.72 -2.17 3.23
CA ARG A 20 -8.80 -1.68 2.35
C ARG A 20 -8.96 -0.16 2.45
N ASN A 21 -8.84 0.40 3.65
CA ASN A 21 -8.98 1.84 3.87
C ASN A 21 -7.80 2.59 3.24
N THR A 22 -6.57 2.11 3.46
CA THR A 22 -5.36 2.64 2.85
C THR A 22 -5.46 2.66 1.33
N LEU A 23 -5.77 1.51 0.72
CA LEU A 23 -5.85 1.39 -0.73
C LEU A 23 -6.97 2.27 -1.32
N ALA A 24 -8.14 2.32 -0.66
CA ALA A 24 -9.25 3.17 -1.10
C ALA A 24 -8.87 4.66 -1.06
N THR A 25 -8.21 5.10 0.01
CA THR A 25 -7.74 6.47 0.18
C THR A 25 -6.74 6.87 -0.91
N VAL A 26 -5.74 6.03 -1.15
CA VAL A 26 -4.73 6.29 -2.19
C VAL A 26 -5.38 6.35 -3.57
N ARG A 27 -6.34 5.45 -3.83
CA ARG A 27 -7.06 5.43 -5.10
C ARG A 27 -7.94 6.67 -5.31
N GLU A 28 -8.62 7.13 -4.25
CA GLU A 28 -9.43 8.34 -4.31
C GLU A 28 -8.60 9.59 -4.60
N ARG A 29 -7.37 9.64 -4.07
CA ARG A 29 -6.43 10.74 -4.31
C ARG A 29 -5.65 10.62 -5.63
N GLY A 30 -5.64 9.43 -6.24
CA GLY A 30 -5.02 9.20 -7.54
C GLY A 30 -3.51 8.92 -7.49
N ASP A 31 -2.93 8.69 -6.31
CA ASP A 31 -1.49 8.43 -6.12
C ASP A 31 -1.14 6.92 -6.15
N MET A 32 -1.93 6.10 -6.86
CA MET A 32 -1.66 4.66 -6.98
C MET A 32 -0.29 4.34 -7.61
N ASP A 33 0.17 5.21 -8.53
CA ASP A 33 1.48 5.09 -9.16
C ASP A 33 2.61 5.20 -8.13
N ARG A 34 2.53 6.20 -7.23
CA ARG A 34 3.49 6.38 -6.13
C ARG A 34 3.45 5.25 -5.12
N LEU A 35 2.26 4.76 -4.77
CA LEU A 35 2.12 3.59 -3.90
C LEU A 35 2.77 2.36 -4.53
N THR A 36 2.63 2.19 -5.84
CA THR A 36 3.26 1.09 -6.58
C THR A 36 4.76 1.20 -6.55
N SER A 37 5.33 2.38 -6.83
CA SER A 37 6.78 2.61 -6.71
C SER A 37 7.31 2.35 -5.30
N LEU A 38 6.57 2.76 -4.26
CA LEU A 38 6.94 2.47 -2.88
C LEU A 38 6.91 0.96 -2.60
N GLY A 39 5.88 0.25 -3.07
CA GLY A 39 5.81 -1.20 -2.97
C GLY A 39 6.98 -1.90 -3.67
N GLU A 40 7.38 -1.41 -4.86
CA GLU A 40 8.53 -1.95 -5.59
C GLU A 40 9.85 -1.75 -4.84
N ASP A 41 10.00 -0.65 -4.10
CA ASP A 41 11.15 -0.41 -3.24
C ASP A 41 11.14 -1.31 -1.99
N ILE A 42 9.99 -1.39 -1.29
CA ILE A 42 9.82 -2.20 -0.07
C ILE A 42 10.04 -3.69 -0.34
N PHE A 43 9.46 -4.20 -1.43
CA PHE A 43 9.58 -5.61 -1.82
C PHE A 43 10.73 -5.85 -2.78
N SER A 44 11.65 -4.89 -2.93
CA SER A 44 12.79 -5.01 -3.86
C SER A 44 13.59 -6.28 -3.59
N GLY A 45 13.65 -7.15 -4.61
CA GLY A 45 14.35 -8.44 -4.55
C GLY A 45 13.47 -9.66 -4.29
N SER A 46 12.16 -9.49 -4.01
CA SER A 46 11.19 -10.59 -3.92
C SER A 46 9.85 -10.22 -4.55
N ILE A 47 9.09 -11.21 -5.02
CA ILE A 47 7.71 -10.96 -5.46
C ILE A 47 6.80 -11.26 -4.26
N PRO A 48 6.15 -10.24 -3.67
CA PRO A 48 5.33 -10.45 -2.50
C PRO A 48 4.05 -11.22 -2.82
N THR A 49 3.55 -11.92 -1.82
CA THR A 49 2.23 -12.54 -1.85
C THR A 49 1.12 -11.53 -1.57
N GLU A 50 -0.13 -11.89 -1.91
CA GLU A 50 -1.31 -11.07 -1.60
C GLU A 50 -1.40 -10.71 -0.10
N THR A 51 -1.06 -11.65 0.78
CA THR A 51 -1.08 -11.44 2.23
C THR A 51 -0.02 -10.44 2.67
N GLU A 52 1.20 -10.53 2.13
CA GLU A 52 2.28 -9.59 2.47
C GLU A 52 1.97 -8.17 2.01
N ILE A 53 1.39 -8.02 0.82
CA ILE A 53 0.90 -6.71 0.35
C ILE A 53 -0.19 -6.19 1.27
N ASN A 54 -1.15 -7.04 1.64
CA ASN A 54 -2.23 -6.63 2.54
C ASN A 54 -1.69 -6.20 3.91
N ASP A 55 -0.80 -6.99 4.50
CA ASP A 55 -0.24 -6.69 5.81
C ASP A 55 0.57 -5.39 5.77
N TRP A 56 1.39 -5.18 4.73
CA TRP A 56 2.09 -3.91 4.52
C TRP A 56 1.12 -2.72 4.42
N LEU A 57 0.09 -2.81 3.58
CA LEU A 57 -0.92 -1.74 3.45
C LEU A 57 -1.69 -1.47 4.75
N TRP A 58 -1.80 -2.45 5.65
CA TRP A 58 -2.50 -2.32 6.92
C TRP A 58 -1.57 -1.75 8.01
N PHE A 59 -0.47 -2.44 8.29
CA PHE A 59 0.44 -2.14 9.39
C PHE A 59 1.32 -0.92 9.10
N ASP A 60 1.72 -0.70 7.85
CA ASP A 60 2.56 0.44 7.44
C ASP A 60 1.76 1.60 6.81
N SER A 61 0.43 1.63 7.04
CA SER A 61 -0.45 2.69 6.52
C SER A 61 0.05 4.10 6.84
N ASP A 62 0.59 4.32 8.04
CA ASP A 62 1.16 5.60 8.46
C ASP A 62 2.39 6.02 7.62
N ASN A 63 3.32 5.08 7.39
CA ASN A 63 4.49 5.31 6.54
C ASN A 63 4.08 5.58 5.09
N ILE A 64 3.11 4.83 4.57
CA ILE A 64 2.54 5.02 3.24
C ILE A 64 1.97 6.44 3.12
N TYR A 65 1.14 6.85 4.08
CA TYR A 65 0.56 8.19 4.09
C TYR A 65 1.61 9.29 4.19
N ARG A 66 2.64 9.14 5.03
CA ARG A 66 3.77 10.09 5.08
C ARG A 66 4.49 10.20 3.74
N PHE A 67 4.78 9.07 3.09
CA PHE A 67 5.45 9.04 1.78
C PHE A 67 4.61 9.73 0.70
N LEU A 68 3.28 9.53 0.73
CA LEU A 68 2.34 10.17 -0.18
C LEU A 68 2.03 11.63 0.19
N GLY A 69 2.48 12.12 1.35
CA GLY A 69 2.24 13.47 1.85
C GLY A 69 0.87 13.68 2.48
N TYR A 70 0.18 12.62 2.90
CA TYR A 70 -1.15 12.67 3.54
C TYR A 70 -1.03 12.94 5.04
N HIS A 71 -0.36 14.03 5.39
CA HIS A 71 -0.16 14.43 6.79
C HIS A 71 -1.48 14.68 7.53
N ASP A 72 -2.60 14.85 6.83
CA ASP A 72 -3.94 14.97 7.41
C ASP A 72 -4.50 13.65 7.96
N LEU A 73 -3.95 12.51 7.53
CA LEU A 73 -4.38 11.15 7.92
C LEU A 73 -3.43 10.47 8.90
N VAL A 74 -2.29 11.10 9.14
CA VAL A 74 -1.24 10.64 10.05
C VAL A 74 -1.43 11.44 11.33
N GLU A 75 -1.76 10.79 12.43
CA GLU A 75 -1.76 11.47 13.73
C GLU A 75 -0.29 11.75 14.09
N ASP A 76 0.15 12.99 13.89
CA ASP A 76 1.40 13.47 14.47
C ASP A 76 1.18 13.46 15.98
N ASP A 77 1.76 12.46 16.67
CA ASP A 77 1.73 12.34 18.12
C ASP A 77 2.47 13.56 18.71
N VAL A 78 1.74 14.66 18.88
CA VAL A 78 2.21 15.94 19.46
C VAL A 78 2.02 15.99 20.97
#